data_AF-A0A507FLI8-F1
#
_entry.id   AF-A0A507FLI8-F1
#
_cell.length_a   1.000
_cell.length_b   1.000
_cell.length_c   1.000
_cell.angle_alpha   90.00
_cell.angle_beta   90.00
_cell.angle_gamma   90.00
#
_symmetry.space_group_name_H-M   'P 1'
#
loop_
_entity.id
_entity.type
_entity.pdbx_description
1 polymer ?
#
loop_
_entity_poly.entity_id
_entity_poly.type
_entity_poly.pdbx_seq_one_letter_code
_entity_poly.pdbx_strand_id
1 'polypeptide(L)'
;MRRSTAAVAVLVLVVALYSVYQSFAFESGSHEGRQRMASQYKSMYGRNPPSGFSEWATFAHRHSCITDMSAYAQISRQMLPFRPITSNGDAMSPITPAVFATIADHGVTGANAHFLNGVFSLANGGKELLFSTSYETDHKWYVLDPIAHLIPRRKSFQFFINGGDEPRGVLADADSRFDYTHMSQVFEHSECMRRTFNRTLSNSTDAPLAAYKLFAGTQSIRSQHGALQHPSSFNVTNTHAPIFSQATLPCFSDIAIPLGYHIEIARNPPKDNIPWSKKRNVLFWRGSTTGGQFHADSPWQSYPRIQLMKWARAFEKQHPDLCFDAGDPESLKQSLVRDKDSRIQLDIGFSSYAGMDNSVLSQFKDLYPLKKRVSFRETMAFKYLVVVDGNSWPSRLQSYLATNSVVLYNGIFVDWYNWQLEPWVHYVPVRLDYGDLDEVLQWLRDNDDRARAISERARNLMRRINRIEQLQCYTALALMEYSDAYDV
;
A
#
# COMPACT_ATOMS: atom_id res chain seq x y z
N MET A 1 46.06 -13.35 11.28
CA MET A 1 45.09 -14.38 11.73
C MET A 1 43.92 -13.80 12.56
N ARG A 2 43.23 -12.72 12.12
CA ARG A 2 42.07 -12.14 12.86
C ARG A 2 40.82 -11.84 12.00
N ARG A 3 40.73 -12.40 10.79
CA ARG A 3 39.58 -12.21 9.87
C ARG A 3 38.57 -13.37 9.84
N SER A 4 38.78 -14.43 10.64
CA SER A 4 37.99 -15.66 10.56
C SER A 4 36.85 -15.80 11.59
N THR A 5 36.76 -14.92 12.60
CA THR A 5 35.78 -15.05 13.70
C THR A 5 34.46 -14.34 13.45
N ALA A 6 34.45 -13.21 12.71
CA ALA A 6 33.24 -12.46 12.40
C ALA A 6 32.33 -13.15 11.36
N ALA A 7 32.93 -13.78 10.33
CA ALA A 7 32.18 -14.53 9.32
C ALA A 7 31.52 -15.79 9.92
N VAL A 8 32.19 -16.46 10.84
CA VAL A 8 31.64 -17.61 11.57
C VAL A 8 30.54 -17.17 12.54
N ALA A 9 30.69 -16.03 13.23
CA ALA A 9 29.65 -15.49 14.10
C ALA A 9 28.36 -15.10 13.35
N VAL A 10 28.48 -14.52 12.15
CA VAL A 10 27.33 -14.19 11.29
C VAL A 10 26.67 -15.46 10.74
N LEU A 11 27.46 -16.46 10.33
CA LEU A 11 26.92 -17.75 9.88
C LEU A 11 26.18 -18.49 11.00
N VAL A 12 26.72 -18.46 12.23
CA VAL A 12 26.09 -19.06 13.42
C VAL A 12 24.81 -18.31 13.81
N LEU A 13 24.77 -16.98 13.71
CA LEU A 13 23.55 -16.18 13.92
C LEU A 13 22.48 -16.44 12.84
N VAL A 14 22.88 -16.55 11.58
CA VAL A 14 21.95 -16.86 10.48
C VAL A 14 21.42 -18.30 10.60
N VAL A 15 22.27 -19.28 10.94
CA VAL A 15 21.84 -20.65 11.19
C VAL A 15 20.98 -20.73 12.44
N ALA A 16 21.30 -20.02 13.53
CA ALA A 16 20.47 -19.97 14.74
C ALA A 16 19.11 -19.32 14.48
N LEU A 17 19.04 -18.23 13.72
CA LEU A 17 17.78 -17.60 13.31
C LEU A 17 16.98 -18.50 12.36
N TYR A 18 17.65 -19.21 11.46
CA TYR A 18 17.01 -20.18 10.56
C TYR A 18 16.49 -21.42 11.32
N SER A 19 17.24 -21.92 12.31
CA SER A 19 16.83 -23.01 13.20
C SER A 19 15.70 -22.60 14.14
N VAL A 20 15.73 -21.41 14.73
CA VAL A 20 14.62 -20.86 15.53
C VAL A 20 13.39 -20.67 14.66
N TYR A 21 13.53 -20.20 13.42
CA TYR A 21 12.42 -20.05 12.48
C TYR A 21 11.84 -21.41 12.03
N GLN A 22 12.68 -22.42 11.79
CA GLN A 22 12.25 -23.79 11.49
C GLN A 22 11.54 -24.43 12.70
N SER A 23 12.02 -24.21 13.93
CA SER A 23 11.36 -24.66 15.16
C SER A 23 10.01 -23.95 15.36
N PHE A 24 9.92 -22.63 15.12
CA PHE A 24 8.66 -21.86 15.17
C PHE A 24 7.66 -22.32 14.09
N ALA A 25 8.14 -22.59 12.87
CA ALA A 25 7.32 -23.06 11.76
C ALA A 25 6.78 -24.47 12.03
N PHE A 26 7.60 -25.39 12.54
CA PHE A 26 7.19 -26.78 12.87
C PHE A 26 6.15 -26.82 14.00
N GLU A 27 6.19 -25.87 14.91
CA GLU A 27 5.36 -25.87 16.11
C GLU A 27 3.95 -25.33 15.91
N SER A 28 3.71 -24.41 14.97
CA SER A 28 2.45 -23.65 14.81
C SER A 28 1.21 -24.49 14.48
N GLY A 29 1.35 -25.66 13.85
CA GLY A 29 0.24 -26.57 13.52
C GLY A 29 -0.18 -27.52 14.65
N SER A 30 0.65 -27.63 15.69
CA SER A 30 0.35 -28.45 16.88
C SER A 30 -0.66 -27.75 17.79
N HIS A 31 -1.24 -28.49 18.75
CA HIS A 31 -2.10 -27.88 19.77
C HIS A 31 -1.36 -26.76 20.53
N GLU A 32 -0.11 -27.00 20.90
CA GLU A 32 0.73 -26.00 21.58
C GLU A 32 1.04 -24.79 20.68
N GLY A 33 1.26 -25.01 19.38
CA GLY A 33 1.48 -23.93 18.41
C GLY A 33 0.31 -22.97 18.31
N ARG A 34 -0.90 -23.53 18.23
CA ARG A 34 -2.13 -22.74 18.24
C ARG A 34 -2.30 -21.95 19.53
N GLN A 35 -1.98 -22.56 20.68
CA GLN A 35 -2.00 -21.86 21.97
C GLN A 35 -0.97 -20.73 22.03
N ARG A 36 0.24 -20.92 21.48
CA ARG A 36 1.25 -19.87 21.37
C ARG A 36 0.78 -18.72 20.50
N MET A 37 0.22 -18.99 19.32
CA MET A 37 -0.32 -17.94 18.44
C MET A 37 -1.48 -17.17 19.11
N ALA A 38 -2.38 -17.87 19.80
CA ALA A 38 -3.46 -17.24 20.55
C ALA A 38 -2.93 -16.37 21.71
N SER A 39 -1.87 -16.82 22.38
CA SER A 39 -1.21 -16.05 23.45
C SER A 39 -0.49 -14.82 22.89
N GLN A 40 0.18 -14.93 21.75
CA GLN A 40 0.80 -13.79 21.06
C GLN A 40 -0.26 -12.76 20.65
N TYR A 41 -1.37 -13.21 20.05
CA TYR A 41 -2.51 -12.37 19.70
C TYR A 41 -3.03 -11.61 20.93
N LYS A 42 -3.26 -12.32 22.04
CA LYS A 42 -3.75 -11.70 23.29
C LYS A 42 -2.77 -10.71 23.88
N SER A 43 -1.48 -11.04 23.88
CA SER A 43 -0.43 -10.14 24.37
C SER A 43 -0.31 -8.88 23.52
N MET A 44 -0.46 -8.99 22.20
CA MET A 44 -0.29 -7.86 21.29
C MET A 44 -1.52 -6.96 21.25
N TYR A 45 -2.71 -7.54 21.31
CA TYR A 45 -3.96 -6.81 21.10
C TYR A 45 -4.83 -6.63 22.35
N GLY A 46 -4.41 -7.18 23.49
CA GLY A 46 -5.10 -7.03 24.77
C GLY A 46 -6.45 -7.75 24.86
N ARG A 47 -6.77 -8.65 23.93
CA ARG A 47 -8.07 -9.33 23.84
C ARG A 47 -7.92 -10.77 23.33
N ASN A 48 -8.94 -11.60 23.54
CA ASN A 48 -8.93 -12.96 23.01
C ASN A 48 -8.99 -12.94 21.46
N PRO A 49 -8.42 -13.95 20.78
CA PRO A 49 -8.55 -14.11 19.33
C PRO A 49 -10.01 -14.29 18.89
N PRO A 50 -10.34 -13.95 17.63
CA PRO A 50 -11.71 -14.06 17.16
C PRO A 50 -12.18 -15.51 17.03
N SER A 51 -13.50 -15.70 16.94
CA SER A 51 -14.13 -16.98 16.66
C SER A 51 -13.59 -17.57 15.35
N GLY A 52 -13.15 -18.83 15.36
CA GLY A 52 -12.51 -19.49 14.21
C GLY A 52 -10.98 -19.37 14.15
N PHE A 53 -10.35 -18.68 15.12
CA PHE A 53 -8.90 -18.46 15.11
C PHE A 53 -8.07 -19.75 15.19
N SER A 54 -8.55 -20.80 15.87
CA SER A 54 -7.83 -22.08 15.98
C SER A 54 -7.77 -22.81 14.63
N GLU A 55 -8.88 -22.79 13.90
CA GLU A 55 -9.02 -23.29 12.53
C GLU A 55 -8.13 -22.48 11.60
N TRP A 56 -8.18 -21.15 11.70
CA TRP A 56 -7.31 -20.25 10.94
C TRP A 56 -5.82 -20.49 11.22
N ALA A 57 -5.41 -20.68 12.48
CA ALA A 57 -4.01 -20.97 12.81
C ALA A 57 -3.55 -22.29 12.18
N THR A 58 -4.43 -23.30 12.16
CA THR A 58 -4.17 -24.57 11.46
C THR A 58 -4.04 -24.36 9.95
N PHE A 59 -4.94 -23.57 9.35
CA PHE A 59 -4.90 -23.21 7.94
C PHE A 59 -3.61 -22.45 7.59
N ALA A 60 -3.28 -21.40 8.34
CA ALA A 60 -2.08 -20.59 8.16
C ALA A 60 -0.81 -21.44 8.21
N HIS A 61 -0.71 -22.36 9.17
CA HIS A 61 0.40 -23.29 9.23
C HIS A 61 0.46 -24.22 8.00
N ARG A 62 -0.64 -24.90 7.67
CA ARG A 62 -0.70 -25.85 6.52
C ARG A 62 -0.33 -25.18 5.20
N HIS A 63 -0.70 -23.92 5.03
CA HIS A 63 -0.44 -23.16 3.82
C HIS A 63 0.84 -22.32 3.89
N SER A 64 1.66 -22.47 4.94
CA SER A 64 2.91 -21.71 5.13
C SER A 64 2.70 -20.19 5.02
N CYS A 65 1.61 -19.69 5.60
CA CYS A 65 1.36 -18.26 5.77
C CYS A 65 2.33 -17.69 6.81
N ILE A 66 2.43 -16.37 6.83
CA ILE A 66 3.09 -15.63 7.90
C ILE A 66 2.26 -15.82 9.18
N THR A 67 2.86 -16.33 10.25
CA THR A 67 2.16 -16.64 11.51
C THR A 67 2.54 -15.69 12.65
N ASP A 68 3.46 -14.75 12.40
CA ASP A 68 3.73 -13.65 13.34
C ASP A 68 2.57 -12.66 13.32
N MET A 69 1.94 -12.45 14.49
CA MET A 69 0.81 -11.54 14.63
C MET A 69 1.15 -10.09 14.26
N SER A 70 2.42 -9.66 14.32
CA SER A 70 2.83 -8.32 13.91
C SER A 70 2.45 -8.00 12.45
N ALA A 71 2.47 -9.01 11.57
CA ALA A 71 2.09 -8.89 10.16
C ALA A 71 0.60 -8.60 9.93
N TYR A 72 -0.23 -8.77 10.97
CA TYR A 72 -1.69 -8.57 10.94
C TYR A 72 -2.13 -7.36 11.79
N ALA A 73 -1.20 -6.64 12.42
CA ALA A 73 -1.52 -5.57 13.35
C ALA A 73 -2.31 -4.42 12.71
N GLN A 74 -2.18 -4.24 11.40
CA GLN A 74 -3.00 -3.32 10.62
C GLN A 74 -4.50 -3.61 10.74
N ILE A 75 -4.92 -4.87 10.63
CA ILE A 75 -6.32 -5.30 10.77
C ILE A 75 -6.85 -4.83 12.11
N SER A 76 -6.13 -5.18 13.18
CA SER A 76 -6.53 -4.85 14.54
C SER A 76 -6.70 -3.34 14.71
N ARG A 77 -5.78 -2.52 14.17
CA ARG A 77 -5.85 -1.05 14.26
C ARG A 77 -7.01 -0.47 13.45
N GLN A 78 -7.23 -0.94 12.22
CA GLN A 78 -8.33 -0.49 11.37
C GLN A 78 -9.70 -0.92 11.91
N MET A 79 -9.75 -2.01 12.66
CA MET A 79 -10.95 -2.46 13.36
C MET A 79 -11.23 -1.71 14.67
N LEU A 80 -10.27 -0.97 15.24
CA LEU A 80 -10.45 -0.27 16.52
C LEU A 80 -11.69 0.63 16.58
N PRO A 81 -11.98 1.46 15.56
CA PRO A 81 -13.15 2.31 15.56
C PRO A 81 -14.45 1.52 15.69
N PHE A 82 -14.51 0.28 15.20
CA PHE A 82 -15.77 -0.48 15.17
C PHE A 82 -15.95 -1.42 16.35
N ARG A 83 -15.12 -1.29 17.38
CA ARG A 83 -15.21 -2.12 18.58
C ARG A 83 -15.87 -1.35 19.72
N PRO A 84 -16.68 -2.03 20.56
CA PRO A 84 -17.17 -1.44 21.78
C PRO A 84 -16.00 -0.97 22.66
N ILE A 85 -15.93 0.32 22.99
CA ILE A 85 -14.94 0.83 23.94
C ILE A 85 -15.32 0.29 25.32
N THR A 86 -14.43 -0.49 25.92
CA THR A 86 -14.60 -0.91 27.31
C THR A 86 -14.07 0.20 28.22
N SER A 87 -15.00 0.85 28.92
CA SER A 87 -14.82 1.88 29.97
C SER A 87 -14.20 3.23 29.58
N ASN A 88 -15.05 4.26 29.60
CA ASN A 88 -14.80 5.72 29.59
C ASN A 88 -14.76 6.44 28.23
N GLY A 89 -15.96 6.80 27.75
CA GLY A 89 -16.19 7.96 26.88
C GLY A 89 -16.16 7.65 25.37
N ASP A 90 -17.32 7.84 24.74
CA ASP A 90 -17.62 7.73 23.30
C ASP A 90 -17.51 6.33 22.68
N ALA A 91 -18.48 5.46 22.99
CA ALA A 91 -18.67 4.22 22.26
C ALA A 91 -18.99 4.50 20.78
N MET A 92 -18.22 3.92 19.86
CA MET A 92 -18.70 3.78 18.49
C MET A 92 -19.78 2.71 18.43
N SER A 93 -20.83 3.00 17.66
CA SER A 93 -22.01 2.14 17.52
C SER A 93 -21.62 0.73 17.05
N PRO A 94 -22.29 -0.32 17.57
CA PRO A 94 -22.11 -1.67 17.04
C PRO A 94 -22.32 -1.71 15.53
N ILE A 95 -21.57 -2.58 14.83
CA ILE A 95 -21.75 -2.76 13.39
C ILE A 95 -23.07 -3.51 13.18
N THR A 96 -24.11 -2.77 12.81
CA THR A 96 -25.46 -3.30 12.56
C THR A 96 -25.80 -3.22 11.07
N PRO A 97 -26.78 -3.97 10.56
CA PRO A 97 -27.27 -3.80 9.19
C PRO A 97 -27.67 -2.35 8.86
N ALA A 98 -28.19 -1.61 9.85
CA ALA A 98 -28.65 -0.23 9.66
C ALA A 98 -27.53 0.76 9.28
N VAL A 99 -26.28 0.55 9.74
CA VAL A 99 -25.17 1.44 9.38
C VAL A 99 -24.77 1.33 7.90
N PHE A 100 -25.17 0.25 7.21
CA PHE A 100 -24.93 0.09 5.77
C PHE A 100 -25.94 0.84 4.90
N ALA A 101 -27.07 1.30 5.46
CA ALA A 101 -28.02 2.14 4.73
C ALA A 101 -27.34 3.42 4.22
N THR A 102 -26.47 4.04 5.03
CA THR A 102 -25.76 5.26 4.61
C THR A 102 -24.86 5.00 3.40
N ILE A 103 -24.23 3.83 3.29
CA ILE A 103 -23.39 3.48 2.13
C ILE A 103 -24.24 3.39 0.86
N ALA A 104 -25.43 2.77 0.95
CA ALA A 104 -26.34 2.63 -0.17
C ALA A 104 -26.92 3.99 -0.61
N ASP A 105 -27.31 4.82 0.35
CA ASP A 105 -27.93 6.13 0.10
C ASP A 105 -26.97 7.12 -0.59
N HIS A 106 -25.67 7.02 -0.32
CA HIS A 106 -24.64 7.92 -0.87
C HIS A 106 -24.05 7.43 -2.21
N GLY A 107 -24.54 6.33 -2.79
CA GLY A 107 -24.08 5.86 -4.11
C GLY A 107 -22.61 5.43 -4.14
N VAL A 108 -22.08 4.92 -3.01
CA VAL A 108 -20.70 4.46 -2.93
C VAL A 108 -20.49 3.33 -3.94
N THR A 109 -19.48 3.49 -4.80
CA THR A 109 -19.17 2.49 -5.83
C THR A 109 -18.57 1.24 -5.18
N GLY A 110 -19.26 0.09 -5.30
CA GLY A 110 -18.78 -1.18 -4.74
C GLY A 110 -19.84 -2.28 -4.70
N ALA A 111 -19.62 -3.28 -3.84
CA ALA A 111 -20.48 -4.44 -3.66
C ALA A 111 -20.96 -4.57 -2.22
N ASN A 112 -22.26 -4.78 -2.06
CA ASN A 112 -22.80 -5.40 -0.86
C ASN A 112 -22.62 -6.92 -0.93
N ALA A 113 -21.99 -7.48 0.09
CA ALA A 113 -21.77 -8.91 0.24
C ALA A 113 -22.29 -9.41 1.60
N HIS A 114 -22.58 -10.70 1.66
CA HIS A 114 -23.08 -11.39 2.85
C HIS A 114 -22.28 -12.64 3.11
N PHE A 115 -22.19 -13.01 4.38
CA PHE A 115 -21.82 -14.36 4.81
C PHE A 115 -23.03 -14.96 5.53
N LEU A 116 -23.58 -16.05 5.00
CA LEU A 116 -24.76 -16.73 5.54
C LEU A 116 -24.54 -18.24 5.47
N ASN A 117 -24.77 -18.94 6.59
CA ASN A 117 -24.69 -20.40 6.68
C ASN A 117 -23.37 -21.01 6.13
N GLY A 118 -22.25 -20.30 6.27
CA GLY A 118 -20.95 -20.77 5.78
C GLY A 118 -20.65 -20.43 4.32
N VAL A 119 -21.42 -19.55 3.68
CA VAL A 119 -21.28 -19.20 2.26
C VAL A 119 -21.20 -17.68 2.12
N PHE A 120 -20.26 -17.21 1.31
CA PHE A 120 -20.20 -15.82 0.87
C PHE A 120 -21.04 -15.63 -0.39
N SER A 121 -21.79 -14.52 -0.49
CA SER A 121 -22.58 -14.16 -1.65
C SER A 121 -22.68 -12.64 -1.83
N LEU A 122 -22.96 -12.16 -3.04
CA LEU A 122 -23.34 -10.76 -3.25
C LEU A 122 -24.84 -10.59 -3.01
N ALA A 123 -25.23 -9.42 -2.52
CA ALA A 123 -26.62 -9.08 -2.20
C ALA A 123 -27.57 -9.13 -3.41
N ASN A 124 -27.05 -8.92 -4.62
CA ASN A 124 -27.82 -8.95 -5.87
C ASN A 124 -27.99 -10.36 -6.46
N GLY A 125 -27.53 -11.42 -5.77
CA GLY A 125 -27.59 -12.80 -6.26
C GLY A 125 -26.66 -13.12 -7.45
N GLY A 126 -25.89 -12.14 -7.93
CA GLY A 126 -24.86 -12.32 -8.95
C GLY A 126 -23.49 -12.63 -8.34
N LYS A 127 -22.56 -13.12 -9.17
CA LYS A 127 -21.12 -13.13 -8.84
C LYS A 127 -20.39 -11.89 -9.36
N GLU A 128 -21.10 -10.99 -10.02
CA GLU A 128 -20.52 -9.89 -10.79
C GLU A 128 -20.54 -8.57 -10.04
N LEU A 129 -19.34 -8.01 -9.85
CA LEU A 129 -19.13 -6.59 -9.71
C LEU A 129 -18.86 -6.03 -11.10
N LEU A 130 -19.89 -5.52 -11.75
CA LEU A 130 -19.77 -4.78 -13.00
C LEU A 130 -19.16 -3.42 -12.70
N PHE A 131 -17.82 -3.25 -12.72
CA PHE A 131 -17.18 -2.04 -13.23
C PHE A 131 -15.71 -2.25 -13.69
N SER A 132 -15.52 -1.85 -14.95
CA SER A 132 -14.35 -1.39 -15.70
C SER A 132 -13.00 -1.20 -14.97
N THR A 133 -12.15 -2.22 -15.01
CA THR A 133 -10.92 -2.21 -15.83
C THR A 133 -10.61 -3.67 -16.16
N SER A 134 -10.72 -4.08 -17.43
CA SER A 134 -10.12 -5.27 -18.12
C SER A 134 -9.64 -6.54 -17.37
N TYR A 135 -10.01 -6.81 -16.13
CA TYR A 135 -9.46 -7.85 -15.27
C TYR A 135 -10.61 -8.60 -14.60
N GLU A 136 -10.65 -9.91 -14.84
CA GLU A 136 -11.81 -10.79 -14.77
C GLU A 136 -12.62 -10.71 -13.46
N THR A 137 -13.94 -10.78 -13.63
CA THR A 137 -15.00 -10.69 -12.62
C THR A 137 -15.04 -11.83 -11.59
N ASP A 138 -14.06 -12.75 -11.60
CA ASP A 138 -14.02 -13.94 -10.74
C ASP A 138 -12.91 -13.89 -9.67
N HIS A 139 -12.02 -12.87 -9.72
CA HIS A 139 -10.82 -12.85 -8.87
C HIS A 139 -11.12 -12.80 -7.36
N LYS A 140 -12.21 -12.16 -6.91
CA LYS A 140 -12.51 -11.98 -5.47
C LYS A 140 -12.89 -13.30 -4.78
N TRP A 141 -13.54 -14.22 -5.49
CA TRP A 141 -13.92 -15.52 -4.94
C TRP A 141 -12.71 -16.44 -4.70
N TYR A 142 -11.59 -16.25 -5.43
CA TYR A 142 -10.34 -16.99 -5.16
C TYR A 142 -9.81 -16.77 -3.74
N VAL A 143 -10.13 -15.64 -3.13
CA VAL A 143 -9.74 -15.34 -1.75
C VAL A 143 -10.85 -15.74 -0.77
N LEU A 144 -12.11 -15.42 -1.08
CA LEU A 144 -13.24 -15.61 -0.14
C LEU A 144 -13.72 -17.06 -0.02
N ASP A 145 -13.92 -17.78 -1.13
CA ASP A 145 -14.51 -19.14 -1.07
C ASP A 145 -13.62 -20.12 -0.28
N PRO A 146 -12.28 -20.15 -0.49
CA PRO A 146 -11.41 -21.08 0.22
C PRO A 146 -11.36 -20.87 1.74
N ILE A 147 -11.71 -19.67 2.22
CA ILE A 147 -11.64 -19.32 3.66
C ILE A 147 -12.99 -19.38 4.36
N ALA A 148 -14.10 -19.60 3.64
CA ALA A 148 -15.45 -19.59 4.21
C ALA A 148 -15.60 -20.58 5.38
N HIS A 149 -14.94 -21.74 5.29
CA HIS A 149 -14.95 -22.77 6.33
C HIS A 149 -14.25 -22.36 7.65
N LEU A 150 -13.44 -21.29 7.63
CA LEU A 150 -12.74 -20.79 8.82
C LEU A 150 -13.66 -19.93 9.70
N ILE A 151 -14.71 -19.36 9.12
CA ILE A 151 -15.69 -18.55 9.84
C ILE A 151 -16.81 -19.47 10.35
N PRO A 152 -17.17 -19.44 11.65
CA PRO A 152 -18.21 -20.32 12.18
C PRO A 152 -19.56 -20.12 11.46
N ARG A 153 -20.18 -21.22 11.02
CA ARG A 153 -21.46 -21.19 10.27
C ARG A 153 -22.61 -20.46 10.97
N ARG A 154 -22.56 -20.35 12.29
CA ARG A 154 -23.54 -19.61 13.11
C ARG A 154 -23.43 -18.08 12.98
N LYS A 155 -22.32 -17.58 12.45
CA LYS A 155 -22.13 -16.16 12.17
C LYS A 155 -22.85 -15.80 10.88
N SER A 156 -23.50 -14.65 10.90
CA SER A 156 -24.17 -14.05 9.75
C SER A 156 -23.87 -12.56 9.76
N PHE A 157 -23.37 -12.03 8.64
CA PHE A 157 -23.04 -10.60 8.56
C PHE A 157 -23.09 -10.07 7.13
N GLN A 158 -23.42 -8.79 7.00
CA GLN A 158 -23.26 -8.00 5.78
C GLN A 158 -21.91 -7.29 5.81
N PHE A 159 -21.30 -7.06 4.66
CA PHE A 159 -20.12 -6.20 4.52
C PHE A 159 -20.08 -5.56 3.14
N PHE A 160 -19.33 -4.46 3.01
CA PHE A 160 -19.19 -3.73 1.75
C PHE A 160 -17.77 -3.80 1.23
N ILE A 161 -17.60 -4.09 -0.06
CA ILE A 161 -16.32 -4.11 -0.76
C ILE A 161 -16.27 -2.92 -1.72
N ASN A 162 -15.34 -1.99 -1.50
CA ASN A 162 -15.09 -0.86 -2.37
C ASN A 162 -14.73 -1.32 -3.79
N GLY A 163 -15.33 -0.65 -4.78
CA GLY A 163 -15.13 -0.94 -6.20
C GLY A 163 -14.06 -0.09 -6.87
N GLY A 164 -13.58 0.99 -6.25
CA GLY A 164 -12.58 1.88 -6.83
C GLY A 164 -11.29 1.95 -6.01
N ASP A 165 -10.35 2.77 -6.50
CA ASP A 165 -9.01 2.81 -5.93
C ASP A 165 -8.86 3.78 -4.73
N GLU A 166 -9.78 4.72 -4.51
CA GLU A 166 -9.72 5.63 -3.36
C GLU A 166 -10.51 5.06 -2.17
N PRO A 167 -10.05 5.26 -0.92
CA PRO A 167 -10.84 4.92 0.26
C PRO A 167 -12.09 5.83 0.37
N ARG A 168 -13.11 5.37 1.07
CA ARG A 168 -14.47 5.92 0.97
C ARG A 168 -15.01 6.49 2.27
N GLY A 169 -14.74 5.91 3.43
CA GLY A 169 -15.43 6.27 4.66
C GLY A 169 -14.66 7.28 5.50
N VAL A 170 -15.21 8.46 5.78
CA VAL A 170 -14.64 9.41 6.75
C VAL A 170 -15.74 9.94 7.66
N LEU A 171 -15.57 9.78 8.98
CA LEU A 171 -16.54 10.27 9.94
C LEU A 171 -16.49 11.80 10.09
N ALA A 172 -17.68 12.41 10.06
CA ALA A 172 -17.88 13.80 10.43
C ALA A 172 -17.93 13.97 11.97
N ASP A 173 -17.52 15.13 12.47
CA ASP A 173 -17.40 15.43 13.90
C ASP A 173 -18.74 15.53 14.63
N ALA A 174 -19.78 16.06 13.98
CA ALA A 174 -21.02 16.48 14.66
C ALA A 174 -22.33 16.07 13.96
N ASP A 175 -22.30 15.70 12.68
CA ASP A 175 -23.51 15.33 11.93
C ASP A 175 -23.30 14.00 11.22
N SER A 176 -23.95 12.95 11.71
CA SER A 176 -23.90 11.60 11.13
C SER A 176 -24.62 11.47 9.78
N ARG A 177 -25.24 12.56 9.28
CA ARG A 177 -25.95 12.61 7.99
C ARG A 177 -25.33 13.61 7.01
N PHE A 178 -24.20 14.23 7.35
CA PHE A 178 -23.55 15.16 6.43
C PHE A 178 -23.07 14.42 5.17
N ASP A 179 -23.51 14.89 4.00
CA ASP A 179 -23.07 14.38 2.71
C ASP A 179 -21.92 15.25 2.17
N TYR A 180 -20.76 14.63 2.00
CA TYR A 180 -19.62 15.32 1.43
C TYR A 180 -19.81 15.44 -0.08
N THR A 181 -19.63 16.64 -0.61
CA THR A 181 -19.54 16.85 -2.06
C THR A 181 -18.11 17.10 -2.52
N HIS A 182 -17.25 17.65 -1.65
CA HIS A 182 -15.84 17.98 -1.94
C HIS A 182 -14.89 17.62 -0.79
N MET A 183 -13.62 17.39 -1.12
CA MET A 183 -12.56 17.07 -0.14
C MET A 183 -12.33 18.21 0.88
N SER A 184 -12.58 19.47 0.51
CA SER A 184 -12.53 20.59 1.47
C SER A 184 -13.51 20.40 2.62
N GLN A 185 -14.73 19.93 2.35
CA GLN A 185 -15.75 19.68 3.36
C GLN A 185 -15.35 18.54 4.29
N VAL A 186 -14.69 17.50 3.77
CA VAL A 186 -14.11 16.43 4.61
C VAL A 186 -13.16 17.02 5.65
N PHE A 187 -12.33 18.00 5.26
CA PHE A 187 -11.46 18.71 6.19
C PHE A 187 -12.20 19.75 7.06
N GLU A 188 -13.33 20.29 6.65
CA GLU A 188 -14.15 21.23 7.46
C GLU A 188 -14.98 20.50 8.52
N HIS A 189 -15.30 19.23 8.28
CA HIS A 189 -16.17 18.45 9.15
C HIS A 189 -15.49 17.26 9.83
N SER A 190 -14.19 17.00 9.61
CA SER A 190 -13.44 15.95 10.32
C SER A 190 -12.20 16.49 11.02
N GLU A 191 -12.23 16.51 12.35
CA GLU A 191 -11.11 16.90 13.21
C GLU A 191 -9.92 15.96 13.01
N CYS A 192 -10.17 14.65 12.86
CA CYS A 192 -9.12 13.69 12.58
C CYS A 192 -8.32 14.09 11.34
N MET A 193 -9.03 14.40 10.24
CA MET A 193 -8.40 14.80 8.98
C MET A 193 -7.55 16.06 9.15
N ARG A 194 -8.09 17.10 9.82
CA ARG A 194 -7.34 18.33 10.11
C ARG A 194 -6.10 18.07 10.95
N ARG A 195 -6.23 17.35 12.08
CA ARG A 195 -5.11 17.07 12.99
C ARG A 195 -4.02 16.24 12.32
N THR A 196 -4.40 15.31 11.45
CA THR A 196 -3.46 14.40 10.78
C THR A 196 -2.74 15.06 9.62
N PHE A 197 -3.46 15.75 8.73
CA PHE A 197 -2.89 16.17 7.43
C PHE A 197 -2.66 17.67 7.26
N ASN A 198 -3.22 18.56 8.10
CA ASN A 198 -2.93 20.01 8.02
C ASN A 198 -1.62 20.41 8.71
N ARG A 199 -1.05 19.55 9.55
CA ARG A 199 0.17 19.87 10.32
C ARG A 199 1.42 19.59 9.49
N THR A 200 2.43 20.44 9.63
CA THR A 200 3.80 20.08 9.26
C THR A 200 4.33 19.11 10.31
N LEU A 201 4.66 17.89 9.91
CA LEU A 201 5.01 16.82 10.85
C LEU A 201 6.48 16.83 11.30
N SER A 202 7.25 17.87 10.98
CA SER A 202 8.69 17.93 11.26
C SER A 202 9.04 17.76 12.75
N ASN A 203 8.14 18.13 13.68
CA ASN A 203 8.36 18.07 15.13
C ASN A 203 7.29 17.30 15.94
N SER A 204 6.33 16.61 15.31
CA SER A 204 5.31 15.87 16.07
C SER A 204 5.94 14.68 16.80
N THR A 205 5.43 14.28 17.97
CA THR A 205 5.79 13.03 18.69
C THR A 205 4.70 11.96 18.62
N ASP A 206 3.62 12.20 17.87
CA ASP A 206 2.48 11.30 17.80
C ASP A 206 2.85 9.98 17.10
N ALA A 207 2.83 8.88 17.85
CA ALA A 207 3.19 7.54 17.34
C ALA A 207 2.39 7.11 16.08
N PRO A 208 1.07 7.39 15.96
CA PRO A 208 0.30 7.13 14.74
C PRO A 208 0.83 7.80 13.46
N LEU A 209 1.52 8.94 13.61
CA LEU A 209 2.03 9.77 12.52
C LEU A 209 3.53 9.57 12.26
N ALA A 210 4.22 8.75 13.06
CA ALA A 210 5.67 8.55 12.98
C ALA A 210 6.13 8.07 11.60
N ALA A 211 5.37 7.16 10.96
CA ALA A 211 5.65 6.69 9.60
C ALA A 211 5.53 7.81 8.55
N TYR A 212 4.59 8.74 8.75
CA TYR A 212 4.37 9.88 7.86
C TYR A 212 5.42 10.97 7.99
N LYS A 213 6.15 11.04 9.12
CA LYS A 213 7.27 11.98 9.28
C LYS A 213 8.37 11.77 8.26
N LEU A 214 8.56 10.53 7.80
CA LEU A 214 9.54 10.20 6.78
C LEU A 214 9.23 10.86 5.43
N PHE A 215 7.94 11.04 5.15
CA PHE A 215 7.47 11.71 3.95
C PHE A 215 7.24 13.21 4.16
N ALA A 216 7.34 13.66 5.42
CA ALA A 216 7.02 15.01 5.81
C ALA A 216 8.09 15.99 5.34
N GLY A 217 7.62 16.95 4.57
CA GLY A 217 8.39 18.06 4.06
C GLY A 217 8.58 19.18 5.08
N THR A 218 8.82 20.39 4.55
CA THR A 218 8.59 21.65 5.29
C THR A 218 7.11 22.06 5.29
N GLN A 219 6.28 21.35 4.52
CA GLN A 219 4.86 21.61 4.33
C GLN A 219 4.00 20.49 4.94
N SER A 220 2.69 20.74 5.04
CA SER A 220 1.73 19.74 5.48
C SER A 220 1.50 18.69 4.39
N ILE A 221 1.08 17.48 4.75
CA ILE A 221 0.82 16.41 3.76
C ILE A 221 -0.33 16.83 2.84
N ARG A 222 -1.37 17.49 3.40
CA ARG A 222 -2.51 17.96 2.62
C ARG A 222 -2.07 18.89 1.49
N SER A 223 -1.20 19.87 1.74
CA SER A 223 -0.81 20.84 0.70
C SER A 223 0.08 20.26 -0.40
N GLN A 224 0.53 19.01 -0.27
CA GLN A 224 1.45 18.35 -1.18
C GLN A 224 0.81 17.22 -1.98
N HIS A 225 -0.43 16.79 -1.66
CA HIS A 225 -1.02 15.59 -2.26
C HIS A 225 -2.39 15.87 -2.87
N GLY A 226 -2.55 15.60 -4.17
CA GLY A 226 -3.79 15.90 -4.89
C GLY A 226 -5.00 15.14 -4.37
N ALA A 227 -4.84 13.88 -3.92
CA ALA A 227 -5.92 13.13 -3.26
C ALA A 227 -6.51 13.83 -2.02
N LEU A 228 -5.76 14.71 -1.36
CA LEU A 228 -6.22 15.47 -0.17
C LEU A 228 -6.60 16.93 -0.49
N GLN A 229 -6.36 17.38 -1.72
CA GLN A 229 -6.69 18.74 -2.18
C GLN A 229 -7.86 18.69 -3.16
N HIS A 230 -7.62 18.11 -4.34
CA HIS A 230 -8.58 17.98 -5.43
C HIS A 230 -8.40 16.58 -6.02
N PRO A 231 -9.02 15.54 -5.43
CA PRO A 231 -8.89 14.17 -5.94
C PRO A 231 -9.51 14.08 -7.33
N SER A 232 -8.97 13.20 -8.18
CA SER A 232 -9.47 13.03 -9.56
C SER A 232 -10.90 12.48 -9.63
N SER A 233 -11.29 11.74 -8.60
CA SER A 233 -12.65 11.27 -8.38
C SER A 233 -13.01 11.51 -6.91
N PHE A 234 -14.25 11.87 -6.62
CA PHE A 234 -14.71 12.11 -5.26
C PHE A 234 -15.96 11.27 -4.98
N ASN A 235 -15.84 10.32 -4.05
CA ASN A 235 -16.93 9.47 -3.57
C ASN A 235 -16.61 9.10 -2.11
N VAL A 236 -16.33 10.12 -1.30
CA VAL A 236 -16.13 9.97 0.16
C VAL A 236 -17.48 10.12 0.81
N THR A 237 -17.83 9.19 1.71
CA THR A 237 -19.09 9.18 2.44
C THR A 237 -18.83 9.28 3.94
N ASN A 238 -19.78 9.91 4.62
CA ASN A 238 -19.83 9.92 6.08
C ASN A 238 -20.48 8.62 6.57
N THR A 239 -19.67 7.67 7.00
CA THR A 239 -20.19 6.37 7.43
C THR A 239 -19.43 5.78 8.61
N HIS A 240 -20.22 5.22 9.53
CA HIS A 240 -19.76 4.37 10.62
C HIS A 240 -19.65 2.90 10.22
N ALA A 241 -20.01 2.53 8.98
CA ALA A 241 -19.83 1.18 8.49
C ALA A 241 -18.39 1.01 7.96
N PRO A 242 -17.71 -0.09 8.32
CA PRO A 242 -16.43 -0.41 7.72
C PRO A 242 -16.59 -0.75 6.25
N ILE A 243 -15.66 -0.24 5.45
CA ILE A 243 -15.59 -0.48 4.01
C ILE A 243 -14.31 -1.27 3.73
N PHE A 244 -14.44 -2.46 3.15
CA PHE A 244 -13.28 -3.23 2.72
C PHE A 244 -12.73 -2.65 1.43
N SER A 245 -11.54 -2.05 1.52
CA SER A 245 -10.89 -1.33 0.43
C SER A 245 -9.54 -1.92 0.11
N GLN A 246 -9.00 -1.53 -1.05
CA GLN A 246 -7.69 -2.01 -1.46
C GLN A 246 -6.55 -1.25 -0.77
N ALA A 247 -6.74 0.04 -0.49
CA ALA A 247 -5.88 0.81 0.41
C ALA A 247 -6.71 1.79 1.23
N THR A 248 -6.07 2.40 2.21
CA THR A 248 -6.68 3.40 3.09
C THR A 248 -5.70 4.52 3.45
N LEU A 249 -6.17 5.48 4.23
CA LEU A 249 -5.40 6.53 4.88
C LEU A 249 -5.79 6.62 6.35
N PRO A 250 -4.96 7.21 7.22
CA PRO A 250 -5.39 7.60 8.56
C PRO A 250 -6.70 8.40 8.49
N CYS A 251 -7.56 8.21 9.50
CA CYS A 251 -8.91 8.79 9.60
C CYS A 251 -9.98 8.19 8.69
N PHE A 252 -9.59 7.43 7.67
CA PHE A 252 -10.57 6.66 6.91
C PHE A 252 -10.99 5.42 7.69
N SER A 253 -12.27 5.11 7.62
CA SER A 253 -12.92 3.96 8.27
C SER A 253 -12.74 2.68 7.45
N ASP A 254 -12.10 2.78 6.28
CA ASP A 254 -11.78 1.66 5.41
C ASP A 254 -10.79 0.66 6.03
N ILE A 255 -11.08 -0.62 5.87
CA ILE A 255 -10.21 -1.75 6.23
C ILE A 255 -9.53 -2.23 4.96
N ALA A 256 -8.20 -2.13 4.91
CA ALA A 256 -7.45 -2.53 3.74
C ALA A 256 -7.27 -4.05 3.69
N ILE A 257 -7.75 -4.67 2.63
CA ILE A 257 -7.62 -6.10 2.32
C ILE A 257 -7.11 -6.31 0.89
N PRO A 258 -6.49 -7.46 0.59
CA PRO A 258 -6.07 -7.75 -0.78
C PRO A 258 -7.26 -7.91 -1.73
N LEU A 259 -7.39 -6.97 -2.67
CA LEU A 259 -8.34 -7.01 -3.80
C LEU A 259 -7.66 -7.31 -5.16
N GLY A 260 -8.33 -7.03 -6.29
CA GLY A 260 -8.01 -7.51 -7.64
C GLY A 260 -6.53 -7.43 -8.05
N TYR A 261 -5.91 -6.25 -7.96
CA TYR A 261 -4.49 -6.09 -8.35
C TYR A 261 -3.55 -7.00 -7.53
N HIS A 262 -3.83 -7.21 -6.24
CA HIS A 262 -3.03 -8.08 -5.38
C HIS A 262 -3.12 -9.54 -5.80
N ILE A 263 -4.33 -9.96 -6.20
CA ILE A 263 -4.60 -11.32 -6.66
C ILE A 263 -3.90 -11.56 -7.99
N GLU A 264 -3.93 -10.60 -8.91
CA GLU A 264 -3.20 -10.68 -10.17
C GLU A 264 -1.69 -10.84 -9.95
N ILE A 265 -1.11 -10.01 -9.08
CA ILE A 265 0.32 -10.07 -8.74
C ILE A 265 0.68 -11.38 -8.03
N ALA A 266 -0.20 -11.90 -7.16
CA ALA A 266 0.03 -13.19 -6.49
C ALA A 266 -0.08 -14.39 -7.45
N ARG A 267 -0.93 -14.30 -8.49
CA ARG A 267 -1.02 -15.33 -9.55
C ARG A 267 0.21 -15.28 -10.47
N ASN A 268 0.70 -14.09 -10.76
CA ASN A 268 1.79 -13.87 -11.71
C ASN A 268 2.91 -12.99 -11.09
N PRO A 269 3.60 -13.48 -10.05
CA PRO A 269 4.59 -12.68 -9.35
C PRO A 269 5.76 -12.31 -10.29
N PRO A 270 6.31 -11.08 -10.18
CA PRO A 270 7.48 -10.66 -10.94
C PRO A 270 8.66 -11.64 -10.82
N LYS A 271 9.23 -11.99 -11.98
CA LYS A 271 10.41 -12.87 -12.08
C LYS A 271 11.63 -12.05 -12.53
N ASP A 272 12.37 -11.51 -11.57
CA ASP A 272 13.61 -10.80 -11.82
C ASP A 272 14.84 -11.69 -11.52
N ASN A 273 15.47 -12.20 -12.59
CA ASN A 273 16.67 -13.02 -12.50
C ASN A 273 17.96 -12.24 -12.81
N ILE A 274 17.90 -10.91 -12.92
CA ILE A 274 19.06 -10.08 -13.24
C ILE A 274 19.89 -9.90 -11.97
N PRO A 275 21.16 -10.39 -11.93
CA PRO A 275 22.01 -10.19 -10.77
C PRO A 275 22.25 -8.71 -10.49
N TRP A 276 22.41 -8.33 -9.22
CA TRP A 276 22.62 -6.93 -8.83
C TRP A 276 23.79 -6.28 -9.57
N SER A 277 24.89 -7.03 -9.74
CA SER A 277 26.09 -6.59 -10.48
C SER A 277 25.89 -6.39 -11.99
N LYS A 278 24.76 -6.83 -12.54
CA LYS A 278 24.38 -6.65 -13.95
C LYS A 278 23.31 -5.56 -14.14
N LYS A 279 22.81 -4.99 -13.05
CA LYS A 279 21.87 -3.86 -13.11
C LYS A 279 22.60 -2.56 -13.33
N ARG A 280 21.95 -1.67 -14.06
CA ARG A 280 22.45 -0.35 -14.41
C ARG A 280 22.15 0.64 -13.30
N ASN A 281 23.07 1.57 -13.06
CA ASN A 281 22.91 2.67 -12.09
C ASN A 281 21.95 3.72 -12.67
N VAL A 282 20.66 3.39 -12.77
CA VAL A 282 19.63 4.27 -13.32
C VAL A 282 18.56 4.51 -12.26
N LEU A 283 18.24 5.78 -12.03
CA LEU A 283 17.02 6.21 -11.37
C LEU A 283 15.90 6.32 -12.39
N PHE A 284 14.88 5.49 -12.24
CA PHE A 284 13.84 5.33 -13.23
C PHE A 284 12.45 5.66 -12.70
N TRP A 285 11.67 6.41 -13.50
CA TRP A 285 10.23 6.55 -13.36
C TRP A 285 9.54 6.79 -14.71
N ARG A 286 8.44 6.06 -14.96
CA ARG A 286 7.55 6.32 -16.09
C ARG A 286 6.09 6.15 -15.66
N GLY A 287 5.26 7.16 -15.91
CA GLY A 287 3.86 7.15 -15.49
C GLY A 287 2.99 8.14 -16.25
N SER A 288 1.71 8.20 -15.89
CA SER A 288 0.78 9.22 -16.36
C SER A 288 0.67 10.37 -15.36
N THR A 289 -0.05 11.43 -15.73
CA THR A 289 -0.36 12.57 -14.87
C THR A 289 -1.45 12.28 -13.82
N THR A 290 -1.69 11.03 -13.42
CA THR A 290 -2.62 10.75 -12.30
C THR A 290 -2.07 11.29 -10.98
N GLY A 291 -2.89 11.47 -9.94
CA GLY A 291 -2.45 12.14 -8.70
C GLY A 291 -3.45 13.12 -8.09
N GLY A 292 -4.52 13.43 -8.82
CA GLY A 292 -5.47 14.50 -8.51
C GLY A 292 -6.01 15.11 -9.80
N GLN A 293 -6.82 16.15 -9.66
CA GLN A 293 -7.41 16.89 -10.76
C GLN A 293 -6.43 17.92 -11.34
N PHE A 294 -6.38 18.01 -12.68
CA PHE A 294 -5.50 18.92 -13.43
C PHE A 294 -6.33 19.95 -14.19
N HIS A 295 -6.81 20.96 -13.46
CA HIS A 295 -7.60 22.09 -13.97
C HIS A 295 -6.90 23.41 -13.61
N ALA A 296 -7.30 24.53 -14.22
CA ALA A 296 -6.71 25.85 -13.96
C ALA A 296 -6.85 26.32 -12.49
N ASP A 297 -7.91 25.91 -11.80
CA ASP A 297 -8.21 26.23 -10.41
C ASP A 297 -7.63 25.21 -9.41
N SER A 298 -7.10 24.08 -9.88
CA SER A 298 -6.49 23.04 -9.05
C SER A 298 -5.02 23.36 -8.76
N PRO A 299 -4.50 23.08 -7.55
CA PRO A 299 -3.11 23.34 -7.17
C PRO A 299 -2.15 22.23 -7.67
N TRP A 300 -2.33 21.77 -8.91
CA TRP A 300 -1.65 20.59 -9.46
C TRP A 300 -0.12 20.72 -9.49
N GLN A 301 0.41 21.94 -9.49
CA GLN A 301 1.85 22.20 -9.42
C GLN A 301 2.47 21.67 -8.14
N SER A 302 1.69 21.46 -7.08
CA SER A 302 2.13 20.91 -5.79
C SER A 302 2.14 19.38 -5.76
N TYR A 303 1.50 18.70 -6.72
CA TYR A 303 1.30 17.25 -6.64
C TYR A 303 2.62 16.47 -6.79
N PRO A 304 2.74 15.28 -6.16
CA PRO A 304 4.03 14.60 -6.04
C PRO A 304 4.68 14.28 -7.40
N ARG A 305 3.90 13.79 -8.37
CA ARG A 305 4.44 13.52 -9.72
C ARG A 305 4.94 14.78 -10.43
N ILE A 306 4.36 15.94 -10.15
CA ILE A 306 4.82 17.21 -10.70
C ILE A 306 6.08 17.69 -9.98
N GLN A 307 6.18 17.49 -8.67
CA GLN A 307 7.42 17.76 -7.93
C GLN A 307 8.58 16.89 -8.44
N LEU A 308 8.34 15.59 -8.70
CA LEU A 308 9.33 14.71 -9.30
C LEU A 308 9.81 15.22 -10.67
N MET A 309 8.89 15.66 -11.53
CA MET A 309 9.23 16.21 -12.84
C MET A 309 10.00 17.53 -12.74
N LYS A 310 9.66 18.40 -11.78
CA LYS A 310 10.40 19.64 -11.51
C LYS A 310 11.83 19.34 -11.08
N TRP A 311 12.01 18.39 -10.15
CA TRP A 311 13.34 17.94 -9.72
C TRP A 311 14.12 17.34 -10.91
N ALA A 312 13.50 16.46 -11.70
CA ALA A 312 14.16 15.83 -12.85
C ALA A 312 14.63 16.83 -13.90
N ARG A 313 13.83 17.88 -14.19
CA ARG A 313 14.23 18.95 -15.11
C ARG A 313 15.35 19.82 -14.56
N ALA A 314 15.34 20.10 -13.25
CA ALA A 314 16.43 20.83 -12.60
C ALA A 314 17.73 20.02 -12.66
N PHE A 315 17.66 18.71 -12.42
CA PHE A 315 18.77 17.78 -12.55
C PHE A 315 19.29 17.74 -14.00
N GLU A 316 18.41 17.60 -14.99
CA GLU A 316 18.79 17.57 -16.42
C GLU A 316 19.50 18.86 -16.87
N LYS A 317 19.09 20.02 -16.35
CA LYS A 317 19.78 21.29 -16.63
C LYS A 317 21.22 21.31 -16.10
N GLN A 318 21.47 20.65 -14.97
CA GLN A 318 22.79 20.59 -14.34
C GLN A 318 23.66 19.45 -14.89
N HIS A 319 23.04 18.34 -15.27
CA HIS A 319 23.69 17.09 -15.65
C HIS A 319 23.06 16.46 -16.92
N PRO A 320 23.05 17.17 -18.07
CA PRO A 320 22.40 16.69 -19.28
C PRO A 320 23.04 15.40 -19.84
N ASP A 321 24.31 15.14 -19.51
CA ASP A 321 25.03 13.92 -19.90
C ASP A 321 24.51 12.65 -19.18
N LEU A 322 23.83 12.81 -18.04
CA LEU A 322 23.28 11.72 -17.24
C LEU A 322 21.81 11.39 -17.58
N CYS A 323 21.13 12.22 -18.35
CA CYS A 323 19.72 12.04 -18.69
C CYS A 323 19.53 11.34 -20.04
N PHE A 324 18.54 10.44 -20.12
CA PHE A 324 18.18 9.74 -21.36
C PHE A 324 16.70 9.30 -21.37
N ASP A 325 16.23 8.72 -22.47
CA ASP A 325 14.93 8.04 -22.57
C ASP A 325 15.16 6.55 -22.83
N ALA A 326 14.90 5.70 -21.84
CA ALA A 326 15.05 4.25 -21.96
C ALA A 326 14.06 3.61 -22.95
N GLY A 327 12.95 4.29 -23.25
CA GLY A 327 11.99 3.84 -24.26
C GLY A 327 12.41 4.20 -25.68
N ASP A 328 13.45 5.01 -25.86
CA ASP A 328 14.01 5.34 -27.17
C ASP A 328 15.30 4.52 -27.44
N PRO A 329 15.32 3.61 -28.43
CA PRO A 329 16.45 2.72 -28.66
C PRO A 329 17.79 3.42 -28.90
N GLU A 330 17.80 4.56 -29.61
CA GLU A 330 19.03 5.31 -29.87
C GLU A 330 19.53 6.03 -28.62
N SER A 331 18.62 6.68 -27.87
CA SER A 331 18.95 7.26 -26.56
C SER A 331 19.49 6.20 -25.58
N LEU A 332 18.86 5.02 -25.54
CA LEU A 332 19.29 3.89 -24.73
C LEU A 332 20.70 3.42 -25.12
N LYS A 333 20.99 3.23 -26.41
CA LYS A 333 22.34 2.86 -26.89
C LYS A 333 23.39 3.89 -26.46
N GLN A 334 23.09 5.18 -26.58
CA GLN A 334 24.01 6.24 -26.15
C GLN A 334 24.25 6.21 -24.64
N SER A 335 23.21 5.94 -23.84
CA SER A 335 23.33 5.81 -22.38
C SER A 335 24.25 4.66 -21.96
N LEU A 336 24.27 3.55 -22.72
CA LEU A 336 25.13 2.39 -22.46
C LEU A 336 26.61 2.70 -22.68
N VAL A 337 26.94 3.60 -23.61
CA VAL A 337 28.33 4.05 -23.82
C VAL A 337 28.82 4.88 -22.62
N ARG A 338 27.92 5.63 -21.98
CA ARG A 338 28.19 6.47 -20.80
C ARG A 338 28.19 5.70 -19.46
N ASP A 339 27.70 4.45 -19.45
CA ASP A 339 27.53 3.58 -18.27
C ASP A 339 28.86 3.10 -17.64
N LYS A 340 30.00 3.61 -18.12
CA LYS A 340 31.32 3.39 -17.51
C LYS A 340 31.56 4.25 -16.28
N ASP A 341 30.71 5.25 -16.07
CA ASP A 341 30.76 6.12 -14.91
C ASP A 341 29.94 5.51 -13.76
N SER A 342 30.52 5.48 -12.56
CA SER A 342 29.81 5.04 -11.34
C SER A 342 28.63 5.95 -10.95
N ARG A 343 28.45 7.10 -11.63
CA ARG A 343 27.31 8.01 -11.46
C ARG A 343 25.96 7.35 -11.77
N ILE A 344 24.91 7.87 -11.14
CA ILE A 344 23.53 7.44 -11.38
C ILE A 344 22.98 8.23 -12.58
N GLN A 345 22.58 7.53 -13.63
CA GLN A 345 21.87 8.10 -14.78
C GLN A 345 20.38 8.27 -14.45
N LEU A 346 19.69 9.15 -15.17
CA LEU A 346 18.31 9.53 -14.94
C LEU A 346 17.43 9.22 -16.14
N ASP A 347 16.33 8.49 -15.91
CA ASP A 347 15.21 8.45 -16.83
C ASP A 347 13.86 8.58 -16.08
N ILE A 348 13.39 9.82 -16.02
CA ILE A 348 12.09 10.19 -15.47
C ILE A 348 11.27 10.88 -16.56
N GLY A 349 9.99 10.56 -16.65
CA GLY A 349 9.09 11.24 -17.59
C GLY A 349 7.67 10.72 -17.60
N PHE A 350 6.76 11.50 -18.19
CA PHE A 350 5.40 11.05 -18.46
C PHE A 350 5.34 10.22 -19.73
N SER A 351 4.54 9.16 -19.74
CA SER A 351 4.22 8.38 -20.94
C SER A 351 2.84 8.67 -21.53
N SER A 352 1.98 9.36 -20.78
CA SER A 352 0.66 9.79 -21.24
C SER A 352 0.09 10.86 -20.32
N TYR A 353 -0.80 11.70 -20.86
CA TYR A 353 -1.63 12.60 -20.05
C TYR A 353 -2.95 11.90 -19.70
N ALA A 354 -3.39 12.03 -18.46
CA ALA A 354 -4.62 11.44 -17.92
C ALA A 354 -5.27 12.41 -16.92
N GLY A 355 -6.61 12.48 -16.93
CA GLY A 355 -7.37 13.29 -15.96
C GLY A 355 -7.12 14.81 -16.06
N MET A 356 -6.79 15.28 -17.26
CA MET A 356 -6.42 16.67 -17.53
C MET A 356 -7.42 17.30 -18.49
N ASP A 357 -7.88 18.51 -18.17
CA ASP A 357 -8.76 19.27 -19.05
C ASP A 357 -7.96 20.12 -20.07
N ASN A 358 -8.68 20.72 -21.02
CA ASN A 358 -8.06 21.54 -22.06
C ASN A 358 -7.46 22.85 -21.53
N SER A 359 -7.80 23.29 -20.32
CA SER A 359 -7.35 24.57 -19.77
C SER A 359 -5.86 24.55 -19.43
N VAL A 360 -5.32 23.39 -19.06
CA VAL A 360 -3.90 23.23 -18.71
C VAL A 360 -3.10 22.40 -19.71
N LEU A 361 -3.78 21.66 -20.61
CA LEU A 361 -3.14 20.68 -21.50
C LEU A 361 -2.07 21.27 -22.42
N SER A 362 -2.30 22.47 -22.98
CA SER A 362 -1.32 23.12 -23.87
C SER A 362 -0.04 23.47 -23.12
N GLN A 363 -0.17 24.19 -22.00
CA GLN A 363 0.94 24.52 -21.11
C GLN A 363 1.69 23.26 -20.65
N PHE A 364 0.96 22.19 -20.36
CA PHE A 364 1.56 20.96 -19.86
C PHE A 364 2.40 20.24 -20.93
N LYS A 365 1.92 20.20 -22.17
CA LYS A 365 2.65 19.60 -23.30
C LYS A 365 4.01 20.26 -23.54
N ASP A 366 4.05 21.58 -23.43
CA ASP A 366 5.28 22.35 -23.63
C ASP A 366 6.27 22.16 -22.46
N LEU A 367 5.75 22.07 -21.23
CA LEU A 367 6.60 21.93 -20.04
C LEU A 367 7.09 20.50 -19.80
N TYR A 368 6.30 19.49 -20.17
CA TYR A 368 6.55 18.09 -19.83
C TYR A 368 6.25 17.16 -21.02
N PRO A 369 7.09 17.18 -22.08
CA PRO A 369 6.91 16.32 -23.24
C PRO A 369 6.88 14.83 -22.85
N LEU A 370 6.08 14.06 -23.59
CA LEU A 370 5.95 12.62 -23.35
C LEU A 370 7.20 11.87 -23.78
N LYS A 371 7.65 10.96 -22.92
CA LYS A 371 8.65 9.94 -23.22
C LYS A 371 7.98 8.64 -23.65
N LYS A 372 8.74 7.79 -24.36
CA LYS A 372 8.23 6.49 -24.81
C LYS A 372 7.96 5.57 -23.61
N ARG A 373 6.98 4.66 -23.76
CA ARG A 373 6.67 3.65 -22.74
C ARG A 373 7.85 2.69 -22.58
N VAL A 374 8.08 2.26 -21.35
CA VAL A 374 9.07 1.24 -20.98
C VAL A 374 8.31 0.10 -20.31
N SER A 375 8.50 -1.13 -20.78
CA SER A 375 7.83 -2.30 -20.23
C SER A 375 8.33 -2.63 -18.83
N PHE A 376 7.49 -3.26 -18.01
CA PHE A 376 7.87 -3.70 -16.66
C PHE A 376 9.15 -4.57 -16.67
N ARG A 377 9.30 -5.44 -17.67
CA ARG A 377 10.49 -6.30 -17.84
C ARG A 377 11.76 -5.48 -18.07
N GLU A 378 11.70 -4.42 -18.86
CA GLU A 378 12.85 -3.54 -19.12
C GLU A 378 13.26 -2.77 -17.86
N THR A 379 12.28 -2.35 -17.03
CA THR A 379 12.58 -1.63 -15.78
C THR A 379 13.41 -2.47 -14.79
N MET A 380 13.33 -3.80 -14.86
CA MET A 380 14.15 -4.68 -14.02
C MET A 380 15.66 -4.54 -14.29
N ALA A 381 16.08 -3.95 -15.41
CA ALA A 381 17.49 -3.71 -15.66
C ALA A 381 18.08 -2.58 -14.79
N PHE A 382 17.24 -1.76 -14.15
CA PHE A 382 17.66 -0.58 -13.40
C PHE A 382 17.75 -0.85 -11.90
N LYS A 383 18.74 -0.26 -11.23
CA LYS A 383 18.91 -0.41 -9.78
C LYS A 383 17.87 0.35 -8.96
N TYR A 384 17.41 1.52 -9.40
CA TYR A 384 16.60 2.41 -8.57
C TYR A 384 15.27 2.73 -9.25
N LEU A 385 14.18 2.29 -8.64
CA LEU A 385 12.82 2.45 -9.17
C LEU A 385 12.02 3.38 -8.26
N VAL A 386 11.63 4.55 -8.78
CA VAL A 386 10.77 5.46 -8.02
C VAL A 386 9.34 4.96 -8.09
N VAL A 387 8.66 4.96 -6.95
CA VAL A 387 7.23 4.70 -6.83
C VAL A 387 6.59 5.95 -6.25
N VAL A 388 5.61 6.48 -6.97
CA VAL A 388 4.88 7.70 -6.61
C VAL A 388 3.40 7.38 -6.65
N ASP A 389 2.67 7.83 -5.63
CA ASP A 389 1.22 7.72 -5.59
C ASP A 389 0.55 8.29 -6.85
N GLY A 390 -0.61 7.73 -7.19
CA GLY A 390 -1.50 8.22 -8.23
C GLY A 390 -2.72 8.88 -7.61
N ASN A 391 -3.89 8.61 -8.19
CA ASN A 391 -5.16 9.01 -7.57
C ASN A 391 -5.31 8.37 -6.18
N SER A 392 -4.74 7.17 -6.02
CA SER A 392 -4.59 6.44 -4.78
C SER A 392 -3.22 5.71 -4.71
N TRP A 393 -3.16 4.61 -3.97
CA TRP A 393 -1.98 3.76 -3.85
C TRP A 393 -1.53 3.23 -5.23
N PRO A 394 -0.22 3.16 -5.50
CA PRO A 394 0.29 2.70 -6.77
C PRO A 394 0.44 1.17 -6.77
N SER A 395 -0.37 0.48 -7.58
CA SER A 395 -0.29 -1.00 -7.75
C SER A 395 1.12 -1.51 -8.11
N ARG A 396 1.95 -0.64 -8.70
CA ARG A 396 3.35 -0.92 -9.04
C ARG A 396 4.26 -1.12 -7.83
N LEU A 397 3.92 -0.61 -6.64
CA LEU A 397 4.72 -0.76 -5.42
C LEU A 397 5.02 -2.23 -5.14
N GLN A 398 3.97 -3.06 -5.04
CA GLN A 398 4.07 -4.48 -4.75
C GLN A 398 4.92 -5.21 -5.79
N SER A 399 4.74 -4.89 -7.08
CA SER A 399 5.50 -5.51 -8.15
C SER A 399 6.97 -5.10 -8.16
N TYR A 400 7.30 -3.83 -7.87
CA TYR A 400 8.69 -3.36 -7.80
C TYR A 400 9.44 -3.88 -6.58
N LEU A 401 8.79 -3.99 -5.42
CA LEU A 401 9.39 -4.62 -4.23
C LEU A 401 9.78 -6.09 -4.47
N ALA A 402 9.15 -6.76 -5.44
CA ALA A 402 9.49 -8.14 -5.82
C ALA A 402 10.68 -8.25 -6.81
N THR A 403 11.15 -7.13 -7.34
CA THR A 403 12.32 -7.06 -8.24
C THR A 403 13.62 -6.90 -7.47
N ASN A 404 14.75 -7.15 -8.14
CA ASN A 404 16.10 -6.97 -7.61
C ASN A 404 16.58 -5.51 -7.67
N SER A 405 15.65 -4.59 -7.52
CA SER A 405 15.86 -3.15 -7.59
C SER A 405 15.44 -2.50 -6.27
N VAL A 406 16.08 -1.40 -5.91
CA VAL A 406 15.72 -0.60 -4.74
C VAL A 406 14.54 0.27 -5.10
N VAL A 407 13.48 0.18 -4.30
CA VAL A 407 12.31 1.05 -4.41
C VAL A 407 12.57 2.33 -3.64
N LEU A 408 12.46 3.47 -4.33
CA LEU A 408 12.38 4.79 -3.70
C LEU A 408 10.90 5.16 -3.63
N TYR A 409 10.32 5.14 -2.44
CA TYR A 409 8.88 5.30 -2.25
C TYR A 409 8.51 6.71 -1.80
N ASN A 410 7.58 7.32 -2.53
CA ASN A 410 6.97 8.61 -2.26
C ASN A 410 5.44 8.42 -2.26
N GLY A 411 4.87 8.15 -1.10
CA GLY A 411 3.44 7.88 -1.00
C GLY A 411 2.91 7.89 0.42
N ILE A 412 1.61 8.14 0.53
CA ILE A 412 0.86 8.29 1.77
C ILE A 412 -0.17 7.19 1.99
N PHE A 413 -0.57 6.46 0.96
CA PHE A 413 -1.57 5.40 1.09
C PHE A 413 -1.02 4.17 1.82
N VAL A 414 -1.90 3.51 2.56
CA VAL A 414 -1.61 2.29 3.32
C VAL A 414 -2.34 1.11 2.70
N ASP A 415 -1.57 0.20 2.10
CA ASP A 415 -2.04 -1.08 1.57
C ASP A 415 -2.06 -2.18 2.66
N TRP A 416 -2.60 -3.37 2.37
CA TRP A 416 -2.74 -4.47 3.34
C TRP A 416 -1.38 -5.02 3.85
N TYR A 417 -0.30 -4.82 3.10
CA TYR A 417 1.05 -5.29 3.45
C TYR A 417 1.99 -4.17 3.95
N ASN A 418 1.58 -2.90 3.92
CA ASN A 418 2.46 -1.78 4.26
C ASN A 418 3.06 -1.88 5.67
N TRP A 419 2.36 -2.50 6.62
CA TRP A 419 2.86 -2.70 8.00
C TRP A 419 4.01 -3.69 8.12
N GLN A 420 4.20 -4.52 7.10
CA GLN A 420 5.35 -5.42 7.02
C GLN A 420 6.54 -4.75 6.31
N LEU A 421 6.32 -3.57 5.69
CA LEU A 421 7.39 -2.79 5.10
C LEU A 421 8.03 -1.90 6.16
N GLU A 422 9.36 -1.85 6.10
CA GLU A 422 10.18 -1.08 7.02
C GLU A 422 11.04 -0.13 6.17
N PRO A 423 10.98 1.18 6.42
CA PRO A 423 11.84 2.15 5.75
C PRO A 423 13.31 1.81 5.97
N TRP A 424 14.14 1.97 4.94
CA TRP A 424 15.57 1.60 4.89
C TRP A 424 15.88 0.11 5.08
N VAL A 425 14.86 -0.73 5.20
CA VAL A 425 14.98 -2.19 5.26
C VAL A 425 14.41 -2.81 3.99
N HIS A 426 13.22 -2.39 3.56
CA HIS A 426 12.50 -2.91 2.40
C HIS A 426 12.40 -1.90 1.26
N TYR A 427 12.50 -0.60 1.55
CA TYR A 427 12.47 0.47 0.57
C TYR A 427 13.18 1.71 1.12
N VAL A 428 13.47 2.68 0.28
CA VAL A 428 14.00 3.98 0.68
C VAL A 428 12.88 5.02 0.66
N PRO A 429 12.48 5.61 1.80
CA PRO A 429 11.48 6.68 1.80
C PRO A 429 12.06 7.95 1.16
N VAL A 430 11.22 8.68 0.42
CA VAL A 430 11.56 9.99 -0.17
C VAL A 430 10.45 10.97 0.18
N ARG A 431 10.82 12.18 0.62
CA ARG A 431 9.84 13.22 0.99
C ARG A 431 8.93 13.58 -0.17
N LEU A 432 7.68 13.98 0.14
CA LEU A 432 6.69 14.38 -0.87
C LEU A 432 7.15 15.54 -1.76
N ASP A 433 8.01 16.42 -1.23
CA ASP A 433 8.63 17.54 -1.94
C ASP A 433 9.92 17.17 -2.71
N TYR A 434 10.41 15.94 -2.57
CA TYR A 434 11.69 15.44 -3.11
C TYR A 434 12.92 16.24 -2.66
N GLY A 435 12.80 17.02 -1.58
CA GLY A 435 13.90 17.86 -1.07
C GLY A 435 15.10 17.07 -0.54
N ASP A 436 14.93 15.79 -0.27
CA ASP A 436 15.97 14.84 0.19
C ASP A 436 16.50 13.92 -0.92
N LEU A 437 15.97 14.01 -2.15
CA LEU A 437 16.29 13.04 -3.19
C LEU A 437 17.78 13.05 -3.58
N ASP A 438 18.43 14.22 -3.63
CA ASP A 438 19.86 14.30 -3.94
C ASP A 438 20.73 13.62 -2.89
N GLU A 439 20.42 13.79 -1.60
CA GLU A 439 21.10 13.12 -0.49
C GLU A 439 20.87 11.62 -0.53
N VAL A 440 19.62 11.19 -0.80
CA VAL A 440 19.27 9.79 -0.96
C VAL A 440 20.07 9.14 -2.10
N LEU A 441 20.18 9.80 -3.26
CA LEU A 441 20.94 9.28 -4.40
C LEU A 441 22.44 9.22 -4.10
N GLN A 442 22.97 10.22 -3.39
CA GLN A 442 24.35 10.21 -2.93
C GLN A 442 24.62 9.02 -2.01
N TRP A 443 23.73 8.77 -1.04
CA TRP A 443 23.85 7.63 -0.13
C TRP A 443 23.80 6.30 -0.87
N LEU A 444 22.86 6.15 -1.83
CA LEU A 444 22.70 4.93 -2.63
C LEU A 444 23.95 4.64 -3.45
N ARG A 445 24.56 5.67 -4.04
CA ARG A 445 25.84 5.56 -4.77
C ARG A 445 26.98 5.10 -3.86
N ASP A 446 27.09 5.70 -2.68
CA ASP A 446 28.22 5.47 -1.78
C ASP A 446 28.08 4.16 -0.98
N ASN A 447 26.89 3.54 -0.99
CA ASN A 447 26.56 2.36 -0.19
C ASN A 447 25.93 1.23 -1.03
N ASP A 448 26.51 0.89 -2.19
CA ASP A 448 25.95 -0.09 -3.13
C ASP A 448 25.59 -1.45 -2.48
N ASP A 449 26.43 -1.97 -1.57
CA ASP A 449 26.13 -3.21 -0.85
C ASP A 449 24.92 -3.09 0.10
N ARG A 450 24.73 -1.92 0.72
CA ARG A 450 23.56 -1.67 1.58
C ARG A 450 22.31 -1.46 0.73
N ALA A 451 22.43 -0.76 -0.40
CA ALA A 451 21.37 -0.62 -1.38
C ALA A 451 20.91 -2.01 -1.89
N ARG A 452 21.85 -2.89 -2.24
CA ARG A 452 21.56 -4.29 -2.58
C ARG A 452 20.81 -5.01 -1.46
N ALA A 453 21.25 -4.87 -0.21
CA ALA A 453 20.60 -5.53 0.92
C ALA A 453 19.13 -5.08 1.10
N ILE A 454 18.80 -3.81 0.80
CA ILE A 454 17.42 -3.31 0.83
C ILE A 454 16.55 -4.05 -0.19
N SER A 455 17.01 -4.17 -1.44
CA SER A 455 16.24 -4.88 -2.48
C SER A 455 16.13 -6.38 -2.18
N GLU A 456 17.19 -7.02 -1.68
CA GLU A 456 17.16 -8.43 -1.27
C GLU A 456 16.14 -8.69 -0.16
N ARG A 457 16.07 -7.83 0.86
CA ARG A 457 15.08 -7.92 1.94
C ARG A 457 13.66 -7.71 1.42
N ALA A 458 13.44 -6.71 0.57
CA ALA A 458 12.15 -6.46 -0.07
C ALA A 458 11.65 -7.71 -0.81
N ARG A 459 12.50 -8.31 -1.64
CA ARG A 459 12.17 -9.53 -2.39
C ARG A 459 11.87 -10.71 -1.50
N ASN A 460 12.65 -10.89 -0.44
CA ASN A 460 12.45 -11.99 0.51
C ASN A 460 11.07 -11.87 1.16
N LEU A 461 10.66 -10.66 1.54
CA LEU A 461 9.32 -10.41 2.06
C LEU A 461 8.25 -10.65 0.98
N MET A 462 8.43 -10.11 -0.23
CA MET A 462 7.47 -10.27 -1.33
C MET A 462 7.27 -11.73 -1.77
N ARG A 463 8.27 -12.60 -1.64
CA ARG A 463 8.08 -14.05 -1.87
C ARG A 463 7.11 -14.70 -0.88
N ARG A 464 6.96 -14.15 0.31
CA ARG A 464 5.99 -14.61 1.32
C ARG A 464 4.62 -13.97 1.11
N ILE A 465 4.60 -12.69 0.73
CA ILE A 465 3.40 -11.86 0.58
C ILE A 465 2.65 -12.12 -0.73
N ASN A 466 3.36 -12.26 -1.85
CA ASN A 466 2.77 -12.44 -3.19
C ASN A 466 2.37 -13.90 -3.43
N ARG A 467 1.52 -14.43 -2.54
CA ARG A 467 0.98 -15.78 -2.58
C ARG A 467 -0.50 -15.75 -2.29
N ILE A 468 -1.29 -16.50 -3.07
CA ILE A 468 -2.74 -16.57 -2.89
C ILE A 468 -3.11 -17.02 -1.48
N GLU A 469 -2.38 -17.98 -0.91
CA GLU A 469 -2.67 -18.44 0.45
C GLU A 469 -2.40 -17.37 1.50
N GLN A 470 -1.40 -16.50 1.30
CA GLN A 470 -1.14 -15.39 2.22
C GLN A 470 -2.27 -14.35 2.15
N LEU A 471 -2.80 -14.08 0.95
CA LEU A 471 -3.97 -13.19 0.77
C LEU A 471 -5.18 -13.78 1.52
N GLN A 472 -5.43 -15.08 1.36
CA GLN A 472 -6.49 -15.82 2.06
C GLN A 472 -6.32 -15.73 3.59
N CYS A 473 -5.11 -15.97 4.10
CA CYS A 473 -4.82 -15.88 5.54
C CYS A 473 -5.10 -14.47 6.11
N TYR A 474 -4.71 -13.41 5.40
CA TYR A 474 -4.99 -12.04 5.83
C TYR A 474 -6.47 -11.70 5.79
N THR A 475 -7.15 -11.99 4.69
CA THR A 475 -8.58 -11.71 4.53
C THR A 475 -9.42 -12.52 5.52
N ALA A 476 -9.06 -13.77 5.79
CA ALA A 476 -9.76 -14.59 6.79
C ALA A 476 -9.68 -13.98 8.18
N LEU A 477 -8.49 -13.55 8.63
CA LEU A 477 -8.37 -12.92 9.94
C LEU A 477 -9.15 -11.60 10.01
N ALA A 478 -9.11 -10.79 8.95
CA ALA A 478 -9.87 -9.55 8.87
C ALA A 478 -11.39 -9.80 8.99
N LEU A 479 -11.91 -10.77 8.24
CA LEU A 479 -13.34 -11.11 8.27
C LEU A 479 -13.77 -11.79 9.57
N MET A 480 -12.91 -12.58 10.20
CA MET A 480 -13.20 -13.14 11.53
C MET A 480 -13.25 -12.04 12.60
N GLU A 481 -12.27 -11.13 12.63
CA GLU A 481 -12.30 -9.97 13.54
C GLU A 481 -13.53 -9.09 13.30
N TYR A 482 -13.90 -8.88 12.04
CA TYR A 482 -15.11 -8.18 11.65
C TYR A 482 -16.37 -8.90 12.14
N SER A 483 -16.49 -10.21 11.93
CA SER A 483 -17.66 -11.01 12.30
C SER A 483 -17.92 -11.08 13.81
N ASP A 484 -16.90 -10.85 14.63
CA ASP A 484 -17.03 -10.76 16.09
C ASP A 484 -17.39 -9.35 16.58
N ALA A 485 -17.07 -8.32 15.79
CA ALA A 485 -17.53 -6.95 16.02
C ALA A 485 -18.93 -6.67 15.44
N TYR A 486 -19.40 -7.54 14.54
CA TYR A 486 -20.74 -7.47 13.95
C TYR A 486 -21.79 -7.90 14.97
N ASP A 487 -22.64 -6.94 15.36
CA ASP A 487 -23.71 -7.14 16.34
C ASP A 487 -25.01 -7.41 15.60
N VAL A 488 -25.66 -8.52 15.94
CA VAL A 488 -26.90 -9.01 15.32
C VAL A 488 -28.00 -9.07 16.35
#